data_AF-A0A6S6YC88-F1
#
_entry.id   AF-A0A6S6YC88-F1
#
_cell.length_a   1.000
_cell.length_b   1.000
_cell.length_c   1.000
_cell.angle_alpha   90.00
_cell.angle_beta   90.00
_cell.angle_gamma   90.00
#
_symmetry.space_group_name_H-M   'P 1'
#
loop_
_entity.id
_entity.type
_entity.pdbx_description
1 polymer ?
#
loop_
_entity_poly.entity_id
_entity_poly.type
_entity_poly.pdbx_seq_one_letter_code
_entity_poly.pdbx_strand_id
1 'polypeptide(L)'
;MTKIEVFCGFLESGKTTQIQHILEQNYIESYEKILILQCEDGEAELCLSTAKNKNVLLKQIDQKEKLCYELFHKIKSELNPDLILIEYNGTWPIEILLFLPMPKGFKMDQIFFCANASTFDFYIKNTGGLMANQLSNADAVLFNRVSGNTKLLKSTIRNLNHSSFVSFNKETEDSFFKELLDPETFQKNRSQQKSYQLIFSALIVCTCILLVIIFHSSQFYKFIQSMNMIFIGILMQAVPFLLIGAFVSALLQVFLPDKTLVKLFTAHQWLGFPIAMILGFFLPICDCGIVPIASRLTQKGVPLPEAMVFMLAAPAINPITILSTLYAFPGQPQYAFYRIGFGLLISLIAGLILRLTNQEAPLILSGGSAATCSCASNSCPPPHSGKLGKVESIFIIAGQEFLGMGRYIIVGSFLCTVLQQIIPAFLFQSTGTVMAMIAPIFLMLLAAFFMSVCSTSNAFIGRSFLNVFPPVAVLAFIVMGPMLDLSNLFLLSANFKKEFVARLAGILFVTGLSIFLLLSLSLKGRAL
;
A
#
# COMPACT_ATOMS: atom_id res chain seq x y z
N MET A 1 40.83 -7.30 -2.39
CA MET A 1 39.72 -6.89 -1.49
C MET A 1 39.10 -8.19 -1.03
N THR A 2 39.08 -8.45 0.27
CA THR A 2 38.57 -9.70 0.84
C THR A 2 37.05 -9.72 0.73
N LYS A 3 36.51 -10.76 0.07
CA LYS A 3 35.07 -10.98 -0.04
C LYS A 3 34.56 -11.75 1.18
N ILE A 4 33.39 -11.38 1.68
CA ILE A 4 32.72 -12.10 2.76
C ILE A 4 31.36 -12.56 2.23
N GLU A 5 31.17 -13.86 2.20
CA GLU A 5 29.94 -14.52 1.80
C GLU A 5 29.28 -15.16 3.02
N VAL A 6 28.00 -14.91 3.24
CA VAL A 6 27.30 -15.35 4.45
C VAL A 6 26.21 -16.36 4.12
N PHE A 7 26.25 -17.51 4.77
CA PHE A 7 25.24 -18.55 4.67
C PHE A 7 24.38 -18.53 5.92
N CYS A 8 23.13 -18.13 5.78
CA CYS A 8 22.12 -18.09 6.82
C CYS A 8 20.98 -19.07 6.52
N GLY A 9 20.08 -19.23 7.48
CA GLY A 9 19.03 -20.26 7.46
C GLY A 9 18.98 -21.02 8.79
N PHE A 10 17.84 -21.64 9.06
CA PHE A 10 17.59 -22.31 10.33
C PHE A 10 18.37 -23.63 10.48
N LEU A 11 18.20 -24.32 11.60
CA LEU A 11 18.77 -25.65 11.82
C LEU A 11 18.33 -26.61 10.70
N GLU A 12 19.24 -27.52 10.33
CA GLU A 12 19.06 -28.51 9.25
C GLU A 12 18.77 -27.94 7.85
N SER A 13 18.97 -26.63 7.63
CA SER A 13 18.69 -26.00 6.35
C SER A 13 19.73 -26.26 5.27
N GLY A 14 20.82 -26.97 5.59
CA GLY A 14 21.87 -27.40 4.65
C GLY A 14 23.03 -26.42 4.44
N LYS A 15 23.20 -25.42 5.32
CA LYS A 15 24.29 -24.43 5.25
C LYS A 15 25.68 -25.06 5.13
N THR A 16 26.01 -25.99 6.04
CA THR A 16 27.30 -26.67 6.08
C THR A 16 27.57 -27.47 4.81
N THR A 17 26.55 -28.20 4.34
CA THR A 17 26.63 -28.96 3.07
C THR A 17 26.85 -28.04 1.88
N GLN A 18 26.27 -26.84 1.90
CA GLN A 18 26.43 -25.87 0.82
C GLN A 18 27.85 -25.30 0.78
N ILE A 19 28.40 -24.95 1.94
CA ILE A 19 29.80 -24.49 2.05
C ILE A 19 30.75 -25.60 1.59
N GLN A 20 30.52 -26.85 2.03
CA GLN A 20 31.30 -28.00 1.60
C GLN A 20 31.28 -28.18 0.08
N HIS A 21 30.08 -28.11 -0.53
CA HIS A 21 29.92 -28.24 -1.98
C HIS A 21 30.68 -27.16 -2.76
N ILE A 22 30.71 -25.93 -2.25
CA ILE A 22 31.50 -24.82 -2.84
C ILE A 22 32.99 -25.13 -2.77
N LEU A 23 33.50 -25.62 -1.63
CA LEU A 23 34.93 -25.94 -1.44
C LEU A 23 35.43 -27.04 -2.38
N GLU A 24 34.53 -27.89 -2.89
CA GLU A 24 34.83 -28.97 -3.83
C GLU A 24 34.87 -28.51 -5.30
N GLN A 25 34.49 -27.25 -5.58
CA GLN A 25 34.48 -26.71 -6.94
C GLN A 25 35.85 -26.18 -7.38
N ASN A 26 36.13 -26.28 -8.69
CA ASN A 26 37.43 -25.88 -9.25
C ASN A 26 37.72 -24.37 -9.12
N TYR A 27 36.69 -23.50 -9.14
CA TYR A 27 36.90 -22.05 -9.04
C TYR A 27 37.44 -21.61 -7.66
N ILE A 28 37.31 -22.46 -6.63
CA ILE A 28 37.85 -22.21 -5.30
C ILE A 28 39.39 -22.36 -5.26
N GLU A 29 40.00 -23.06 -6.21
CA GLU A 29 41.48 -23.18 -6.34
C GLU A 29 42.15 -21.83 -6.62
N SER A 30 41.42 -20.87 -7.19
CA SER A 30 41.96 -19.56 -7.59
C SER A 30 42.22 -18.59 -6.43
N TYR A 31 41.70 -18.88 -5.23
CA TYR A 31 41.89 -18.05 -4.03
C TYR A 31 43.20 -18.44 -3.32
N GLU A 32 43.98 -17.48 -2.82
CA GLU A 32 45.25 -17.81 -2.13
C GLU A 32 44.98 -18.34 -0.73
N LYS A 33 43.99 -17.77 -0.03
CA LYS A 33 43.60 -18.18 1.32
C LYS A 33 42.11 -17.99 1.59
N ILE A 34 41.48 -19.01 2.17
CA ILE A 34 40.06 -19.02 2.52
C ILE A 34 39.91 -19.21 4.02
N LEU A 35 39.04 -18.41 4.64
CA LEU A 35 38.69 -18.54 6.05
C LEU A 35 37.20 -18.88 6.19
N ILE A 36 36.90 -19.93 6.93
CA ILE A 36 35.53 -20.31 7.28
C ILE A 36 35.29 -19.91 8.74
N LEU A 37 34.26 -19.09 8.96
CA LEU A 37 33.78 -18.71 10.28
C LEU A 37 32.50 -19.48 10.58
N GLN A 38 32.56 -20.41 11.53
CA GLN A 38 31.43 -21.26 11.89
C GLN A 38 30.80 -20.76 13.19
N CYS A 39 29.57 -20.24 13.11
CA CYS A 39 28.85 -19.65 14.24
C CYS A 39 27.84 -20.62 14.91
N GLU A 40 27.79 -21.85 14.43
CA GLU A 40 26.85 -22.88 14.84
C GLU A 40 27.54 -24.25 14.67
N ASP A 41 27.41 -25.14 15.65
CA ASP A 41 27.85 -26.52 15.49
C ASP A 41 26.83 -27.25 14.61
N GLY A 42 27.19 -27.50 13.35
CA GLY A 42 26.36 -28.26 12.41
C GLY A 42 26.36 -29.76 12.71
N GLU A 43 25.30 -30.48 12.33
CA GLU A 43 25.25 -31.95 12.41
C GLU A 43 26.23 -32.64 11.44
N ALA A 44 26.60 -31.95 10.36
CA ALA A 44 27.58 -32.41 9.39
C ALA A 44 28.92 -31.71 9.64
N GLU A 45 30.01 -32.48 9.73
CA GLU A 45 31.35 -31.91 9.86
C GLU A 45 31.89 -31.48 8.48
N LEU A 46 32.52 -30.30 8.42
CA LEU A 46 33.24 -29.84 7.23
C LEU A 46 34.49 -30.69 7.01
N CYS A 47 34.55 -31.39 5.88
CA CYS A 47 35.66 -32.26 5.53
C CYS A 47 36.69 -31.47 4.71
N LEU A 48 37.59 -30.77 5.40
CA LEU A 48 38.60 -29.93 4.74
C LEU A 48 39.56 -30.73 3.85
N SER A 49 39.69 -32.04 4.02
CA SER A 49 40.52 -32.89 3.17
C SER A 49 40.01 -33.04 1.74
N THR A 50 38.71 -32.84 1.50
CA THR A 50 38.13 -32.91 0.14
C THR A 50 38.06 -31.56 -0.55
N ALA A 51 38.40 -30.46 0.15
CA ALA A 51 38.47 -29.14 -0.43
C ALA A 51 39.54 -29.08 -1.53
N LYS A 52 39.20 -28.45 -2.66
CA LYS A 52 40.13 -28.25 -3.78
C LYS A 52 41.27 -27.30 -3.44
N ASN A 53 40.97 -26.30 -2.61
CA ASN A 53 41.98 -25.39 -2.09
C ASN A 53 42.61 -25.97 -0.81
N LYS A 54 43.94 -26.01 -0.77
CA LYS A 54 44.70 -26.57 0.37
C LYS A 54 44.92 -25.57 1.52
N ASN A 55 44.60 -24.30 1.33
CA ASN A 55 44.81 -23.22 2.29
C ASN A 55 43.47 -22.70 2.85
N VAL A 56 42.69 -23.62 3.40
CA VAL A 56 41.40 -23.35 4.04
C VAL A 56 41.59 -23.43 5.56
N LEU A 57 41.22 -22.36 6.26
CA LEU A 57 41.26 -22.29 7.71
C LEU A 57 39.83 -22.28 8.26
N LEU A 58 39.59 -23.05 9.32
CA LEU A 58 38.31 -23.08 10.02
C LEU A 58 38.46 -22.42 11.40
N LYS A 59 37.54 -21.53 11.74
CA LYS A 59 37.47 -20.90 13.06
C LYS A 59 36.04 -20.87 13.57
N GLN A 60 35.84 -21.47 14.75
CA GLN A 60 34.53 -21.48 15.42
C GLN A 60 34.29 -20.19 16.21
N ILE A 61 33.01 -19.80 16.26
CA ILE A 61 32.50 -18.62 16.95
C ILE A 61 31.25 -19.01 17.74
N ASP A 62 31.44 -19.38 18.99
CA ASP A 62 30.36 -19.94 19.83
C ASP A 62 29.42 -18.87 20.43
N GLN A 63 29.79 -17.58 20.34
CA GLN A 63 29.05 -16.47 20.95
C GLN A 63 28.91 -15.31 19.98
N LYS A 64 27.70 -14.74 19.89
CA LYS A 64 27.37 -13.65 18.96
C LYS A 64 28.19 -12.40 19.20
N GLU A 65 28.58 -12.13 20.44
CA GLU A 65 29.36 -10.96 20.85
C GLU A 65 30.80 -10.99 20.28
N LYS A 66 31.29 -12.18 19.90
CA LYS A 66 32.61 -12.33 19.27
C LYS A 66 32.62 -11.87 17.80
N LEU A 67 31.46 -11.72 17.14
CA LEU A 67 31.33 -11.12 15.81
C LEU A 67 31.41 -9.59 15.93
N CYS A 68 32.62 -9.08 16.12
CA CYS A 68 32.90 -7.67 16.35
C CYS A 68 33.99 -7.15 15.40
N TYR A 69 34.20 -5.83 15.37
CA TYR A 69 35.22 -5.19 14.52
C TYR A 69 36.62 -5.76 14.82
N GLU A 70 36.92 -6.00 16.10
CA GLU A 70 38.21 -6.50 16.57
C GLU A 70 38.53 -7.88 15.97
N LEU A 71 37.52 -8.75 15.82
CA LEU A 71 37.69 -10.04 15.17
C LEU A 71 38.15 -9.88 13.72
N PHE A 72 37.46 -9.06 12.93
CA PHE A 72 37.80 -8.85 11.52
C PHE A 72 39.11 -8.08 11.34
N HIS A 73 39.43 -7.17 12.25
CA HIS A 73 40.73 -6.51 12.27
C HIS A 73 41.86 -7.53 12.52
N LYS A 74 41.68 -8.43 13.49
CA LYS A 74 42.64 -9.51 13.78
C LYS A 74 42.78 -10.49 12.62
N ILE A 75 41.67 -10.89 12.00
CA ILE A 75 41.67 -11.73 10.79
C ILE A 75 42.47 -11.05 9.68
N LYS A 76 42.28 -9.74 9.48
CA LYS A 76 43.03 -9.00 8.46
C LYS A 76 44.53 -8.96 8.77
N SER A 77 44.93 -8.68 10.02
CA SER A 77 46.35 -8.54 10.37
C SER A 77 47.11 -9.87 10.41
N GLU A 78 46.46 -10.95 10.86
CA GLU A 78 47.13 -12.24 11.09
C GLU A 78 46.95 -13.22 9.94
N LEU A 79 45.75 -13.26 9.34
CA LEU A 79 45.41 -14.27 8.34
C LEU A 79 45.41 -13.67 6.93
N ASN A 80 44.89 -12.45 6.76
CA ASN A 80 44.71 -11.76 5.48
C ASN A 80 44.12 -12.67 4.37
N PRO A 81 42.91 -13.24 4.56
CA PRO A 81 42.29 -14.11 3.57
C PRO A 81 41.73 -13.33 2.38
N ASP A 82 41.55 -14.01 1.24
CA ASP A 82 40.90 -13.44 0.04
C ASP A 82 39.38 -13.65 0.06
N LEU A 83 38.94 -14.75 0.68
CA LEU A 83 37.54 -15.13 0.80
C LEU A 83 37.25 -15.57 2.23
N ILE A 84 36.16 -15.05 2.79
CA ILE A 84 35.61 -15.46 4.07
C ILE A 84 34.22 -16.05 3.83
N LEU A 85 34.02 -17.29 4.23
CA LEU A 85 32.71 -17.95 4.22
C LEU A 85 32.20 -17.99 5.65
N ILE A 86 31.06 -17.37 5.93
CA ILE A 86 30.47 -17.37 7.26
C ILE A 86 29.28 -18.31 7.28
N GLU A 87 29.37 -19.40 8.04
CA GLU A 87 28.20 -20.17 8.43
C GLU A 87 27.55 -19.47 9.62
N TYR A 88 26.48 -18.72 9.34
CA TYR A 88 25.80 -17.90 10.33
C TYR A 88 24.79 -18.70 11.13
N ASN A 89 24.71 -18.41 12.43
CA ASN A 89 23.78 -19.09 13.33
C ASN A 89 22.35 -18.70 12.99
N GLY A 90 21.50 -19.70 12.72
CA GLY A 90 20.12 -19.49 12.31
C GLY A 90 19.24 -18.77 13.34
N THR A 91 19.64 -18.77 14.62
CA THR A 91 18.91 -18.13 15.72
C THR A 91 19.37 -16.71 16.04
N TRP A 92 20.46 -16.25 15.43
CA TRP A 92 21.00 -14.92 15.69
C TRP A 92 20.34 -13.87 14.78
N PRO A 93 20.11 -12.63 15.28
CA PRO A 93 19.62 -11.53 14.47
C PRO A 93 20.66 -11.08 13.42
N ILE A 94 20.30 -11.13 12.14
CA ILE A 94 21.19 -10.80 11.02
C ILE A 94 21.70 -9.35 11.06
N GLU A 95 20.97 -8.47 11.75
CA GLU A 95 21.30 -7.08 12.01
C GLU A 95 22.70 -6.92 12.64
N ILE A 96 23.14 -7.91 13.41
CA ILE A 96 24.50 -7.94 14.00
C ILE A 96 25.56 -7.86 12.90
N LEU A 97 25.40 -8.62 11.82
CA LEU A 97 26.34 -8.61 10.70
C LEU A 97 26.14 -7.38 9.81
N LEU A 98 24.89 -6.99 9.54
CA LEU A 98 24.57 -5.88 8.64
C LEU A 98 25.05 -4.53 9.17
N PHE A 99 25.03 -4.33 10.49
CA PHE A 99 25.51 -3.11 11.14
C PHE A 99 26.96 -3.19 11.61
N LEU A 100 27.65 -4.30 11.35
CA LEU A 100 29.04 -4.46 11.78
C LEU A 100 29.97 -3.58 10.92
N PRO A 101 30.71 -2.63 11.52
CA PRO A 101 31.71 -1.89 10.77
C PRO A 101 32.81 -2.86 10.32
N MET A 102 33.17 -2.82 9.04
CA MET A 102 34.21 -3.67 8.46
C MET A 102 35.54 -2.90 8.30
N PRO A 103 36.70 -3.54 8.52
CA PRO A 103 38.00 -2.92 8.25
C PRO A 103 38.17 -2.64 6.75
N LYS A 104 38.98 -1.62 6.40
CA LYS A 104 39.23 -1.24 5.00
C LYS A 104 39.68 -2.44 4.17
N GLY A 105 39.08 -2.64 3.00
CA GLY A 105 39.44 -3.73 2.09
C GLY A 105 38.69 -5.04 2.33
N PHE A 106 37.81 -5.10 3.33
CA PHE A 106 36.82 -6.16 3.49
C PHE A 106 35.48 -5.66 2.93
N LYS A 107 34.72 -6.54 2.30
CA LYS A 107 33.38 -6.25 1.81
C LYS A 107 32.49 -7.48 2.02
N MET A 108 31.35 -7.26 2.68
CA MET A 108 30.25 -8.20 2.64
C MET A 108 29.64 -8.18 1.23
N ASP A 109 29.77 -9.30 0.51
CA ASP A 109 29.41 -9.36 -0.92
C ASP A 109 27.99 -9.90 -1.09
N GLN A 110 27.70 -11.13 -0.64
CA GLN A 110 26.35 -11.72 -0.70
C GLN A 110 25.91 -12.43 0.59
N ILE A 111 24.60 -12.48 0.77
CA ILE A 111 23.92 -13.26 1.82
C ILE A 111 23.06 -14.35 1.16
N PHE A 112 23.41 -15.61 1.43
CA PHE A 112 22.69 -16.81 1.01
C PHE A 112 21.76 -17.29 2.10
N PHE A 113 20.50 -17.53 1.75
CA PHE A 113 19.54 -18.17 2.63
C PHE A 113 19.34 -19.63 2.19
N CYS A 114 19.89 -20.57 2.94
CA CYS A 114 19.69 -22.00 2.72
C CYS A 114 18.39 -22.44 3.39
N ALA A 115 17.57 -23.22 2.67
CA ALA A 115 16.28 -23.68 3.16
C ALA A 115 16.00 -25.14 2.75
N ASN A 116 15.46 -25.93 3.68
CA ASN A 116 14.85 -27.20 3.36
C ASN A 116 13.42 -26.97 2.86
N ALA A 117 13.13 -27.30 1.61
CA ALA A 117 11.83 -27.08 0.99
C ALA A 117 10.67 -27.77 1.72
N SER A 118 10.93 -28.93 2.34
CA SER A 118 9.90 -29.71 3.05
C SER A 118 9.46 -29.09 4.38
N THR A 119 10.33 -28.30 5.03
CA THR A 119 10.07 -27.72 6.36
C THR A 119 9.96 -26.19 6.34
N PHE A 120 10.24 -25.55 5.20
CA PHE A 120 10.25 -24.09 5.05
C PHE A 120 8.97 -23.41 5.52
N ASP A 121 7.80 -23.89 5.08
CA ASP A 121 6.50 -23.31 5.42
C ASP A 121 6.19 -23.39 6.92
N PHE A 122 6.70 -24.43 7.60
CA PHE A 122 6.55 -24.59 9.04
C PHE A 122 7.42 -23.57 9.78
N TYR A 123 8.69 -23.43 9.39
CA TYR A 123 9.62 -22.51 10.03
C TYR A 123 9.22 -21.05 9.81
N ILE A 124 8.80 -20.65 8.60
CA ILE A 124 8.47 -19.25 8.32
C ILE A 124 7.25 -18.77 9.13
N LYS A 125 6.30 -19.67 9.43
CA LYS A 125 5.09 -19.35 10.22
C LYS A 125 5.36 -19.30 11.73
N ASN A 126 6.33 -20.08 12.23
CA ASN A 126 6.50 -20.31 13.66
C ASN A 126 7.74 -19.64 14.28
N THR A 127 8.66 -19.07 13.49
CA THR A 127 9.94 -18.51 13.99
C THR A 127 9.89 -17.06 14.46
N GLY A 128 8.70 -16.50 14.71
CA GLY A 128 8.56 -15.17 15.34
C GLY A 128 9.19 -14.00 14.55
N GLY A 129 9.30 -14.13 13.22
CA GLY A 129 9.82 -13.09 12.32
C GLY A 129 11.33 -13.15 12.06
N LEU A 130 12.10 -13.93 12.83
CA LEU A 130 13.56 -13.99 12.68
C LEU A 130 14.00 -14.55 11.32
N MET A 131 13.32 -15.59 10.86
CA MET A 131 13.52 -16.16 9.53
C MET A 131 13.11 -15.18 8.41
N ALA A 132 12.05 -14.41 8.64
CA ALA A 132 11.60 -13.42 7.68
C ALA A 132 12.62 -12.29 7.52
N ASN A 133 13.27 -11.84 8.62
CA ASN A 133 14.33 -10.84 8.57
C ASN A 133 15.59 -11.35 7.86
N GLN A 134 16.01 -12.60 8.11
CA GLN A 134 17.14 -13.19 7.37
C GLN A 134 16.82 -13.30 5.88
N LEU A 135 15.61 -13.76 5.54
CA LEU A 135 15.16 -13.93 4.15
C LEU A 135 14.98 -12.59 3.42
N SER A 136 14.51 -11.55 4.11
CA SER A 136 14.33 -10.21 3.51
C SER A 136 15.65 -9.55 3.13
N ASN A 137 16.76 -9.95 3.75
CA ASN A 137 18.10 -9.45 3.47
C ASN A 137 18.94 -10.40 2.60
N ALA A 138 18.40 -11.55 2.20
CA ALA A 138 19.12 -12.51 1.38
C ALA A 138 19.18 -12.07 -0.09
N ASP A 139 20.35 -12.17 -0.70
CA ASP A 139 20.52 -11.95 -2.14
C ASP A 139 20.09 -13.17 -2.95
N ALA A 140 20.25 -14.37 -2.38
CA ALA A 140 19.83 -15.62 -2.99
C ALA A 140 19.27 -16.60 -1.96
N VAL A 141 18.24 -17.34 -2.38
CA VAL A 141 17.56 -18.36 -1.59
C VAL A 141 17.73 -19.71 -2.26
N LEU A 142 18.31 -20.64 -1.53
CA LEU A 142 18.78 -21.93 -2.02
C LEU A 142 17.97 -23.03 -1.37
N PHE A 143 17.03 -23.61 -2.12
CA PHE A 143 16.22 -24.72 -1.62
C PHE A 143 16.90 -26.06 -1.88
N ASN A 144 17.08 -26.83 -0.82
CA ASN A 144 17.41 -28.24 -0.90
C ASN A 144 16.21 -29.13 -0.54
N ARG A 145 16.38 -30.44 -0.77
CA ARG A 145 15.38 -31.49 -0.49
C ARG A 145 14.01 -31.15 -1.07
N VAL A 146 14.00 -30.61 -2.29
CA VAL A 146 12.80 -30.15 -2.98
C VAL A 146 11.89 -31.32 -3.28
N SER A 147 10.71 -31.31 -2.66
CA SER A 147 9.62 -32.25 -2.92
C SER A 147 8.32 -31.46 -3.09
N GLY A 148 7.59 -31.70 -4.18
CA GLY A 148 6.32 -31.03 -4.46
C GLY A 148 6.40 -29.73 -5.28
N ASN A 149 5.42 -28.84 -5.07
CA ASN A 149 5.16 -27.69 -5.95
C ASN A 149 5.98 -26.45 -5.57
N THR A 150 6.99 -26.12 -6.38
CA THR A 150 7.90 -24.98 -6.18
C THR A 150 7.24 -23.61 -6.37
N LYS A 151 6.06 -23.52 -7.00
CA LYS A 151 5.38 -22.23 -7.25
C LYS A 151 4.98 -21.53 -5.95
N LEU A 152 4.52 -22.27 -4.95
CA LEU A 152 4.08 -21.72 -3.65
C LEU A 152 5.26 -21.19 -2.83
N LEU A 153 6.38 -21.93 -2.82
CA LEU A 153 7.62 -21.50 -2.18
C LEU A 153 8.14 -20.22 -2.84
N LYS A 154 8.15 -20.19 -4.18
CA LYS A 154 8.57 -19.01 -4.95
C LYS A 154 7.68 -17.80 -4.68
N SER A 155 6.36 -17.96 -4.60
CA SER A 155 5.47 -16.83 -4.29
C SER A 155 5.66 -16.32 -2.86
N THR A 156 5.91 -17.22 -1.91
CA THR A 156 6.18 -16.85 -0.51
C THR A 156 7.45 -16.01 -0.41
N ILE A 157 8.53 -16.41 -1.09
CA ILE A 157 9.76 -15.59 -1.15
C ILE A 157 9.48 -14.27 -1.84
N ARG A 158 8.83 -14.25 -3.00
CA ARG A 158 8.61 -13.01 -3.77
C ARG A 158 7.75 -11.97 -3.03
N ASN A 159 6.88 -12.42 -2.13
CA ASN A 159 6.14 -11.53 -1.24
C ASN A 159 7.01 -10.89 -0.15
N LEU A 160 8.09 -11.54 0.26
CA LEU A 160 9.02 -11.06 1.30
C LEU A 160 10.21 -10.31 0.71
N ASN A 161 10.81 -10.84 -0.36
CA ASN A 161 11.98 -10.31 -1.03
C ASN A 161 11.84 -10.52 -2.55
N HIS A 162 11.41 -9.47 -3.25
CA HIS A 162 11.22 -9.54 -4.69
C HIS A 162 12.55 -9.54 -5.47
N SER A 163 13.65 -9.09 -4.87
CA SER A 163 14.98 -9.00 -5.50
C SER A 163 15.78 -10.30 -5.48
N SER A 164 15.52 -11.20 -4.52
CA SER A 164 16.36 -12.39 -4.33
C SER A 164 16.32 -13.35 -5.52
N PHE A 165 17.49 -13.90 -5.88
CA PHE A 165 17.59 -15.08 -6.72
C PHE A 165 17.01 -16.30 -5.97
N VAL A 166 16.34 -17.21 -6.67
CA VAL A 166 15.73 -18.39 -6.04
C VAL A 166 16.10 -19.62 -6.85
N SER A 167 16.82 -20.55 -6.22
CA SER A 167 17.22 -21.82 -6.81
C SER A 167 16.47 -22.99 -6.18
N PHE A 168 16.11 -23.98 -7.01
CA PHE A 168 15.49 -25.24 -6.58
C PHE A 168 16.27 -26.47 -7.05
N ASN A 169 17.31 -26.30 -7.87
CA ASN A 169 18.11 -27.37 -8.43
C ASN A 169 19.60 -27.01 -8.41
N LYS A 170 20.44 -28.05 -8.27
CA LYS A 170 21.89 -27.90 -8.14
C LYS A 170 22.55 -27.26 -9.36
N GLU A 171 22.09 -27.57 -10.58
CA GLU A 171 22.68 -27.03 -11.81
C GLU A 171 22.60 -25.50 -11.90
N THR A 172 21.44 -24.90 -11.54
CA THR A 172 21.27 -23.45 -11.55
C THR A 172 22.06 -22.78 -10.43
N GLU A 173 22.16 -23.47 -9.29
CA GLU A 173 22.94 -23.04 -8.15
C GLU A 173 24.45 -23.04 -8.48
N ASP A 174 24.95 -24.09 -9.11
CA ASP A 174 26.35 -24.19 -9.56
C ASP A 174 26.71 -23.11 -10.58
N SER A 175 25.81 -22.85 -11.54
CA SER A 175 25.98 -21.76 -12.50
C SER A 175 26.03 -20.40 -11.81
N PHE A 176 25.17 -20.18 -10.82
CA PHE A 176 25.11 -18.93 -10.06
C PHE A 176 26.38 -18.73 -9.21
N PHE A 177 26.82 -19.76 -8.47
CA PHE A 177 28.05 -19.68 -7.69
C PHE A 177 29.29 -19.52 -8.54
N LYS A 178 29.35 -20.18 -9.71
CA LYS A 178 30.43 -19.97 -10.66
C LYS A 178 30.49 -18.51 -11.12
N GLU A 179 29.37 -17.91 -11.49
CA GLU A 179 29.36 -16.50 -11.91
C GLU A 179 29.80 -15.53 -10.80
N LEU A 180 29.48 -15.86 -9.55
CA LEU A 180 29.77 -15.03 -8.38
C LEU A 180 31.22 -15.18 -7.86
N LEU A 181 31.68 -16.42 -7.73
CA LEU A 181 32.92 -16.79 -7.03
C LEU A 181 34.09 -17.03 -7.98
N ASP A 182 33.88 -17.17 -9.28
CA ASP A 182 34.97 -17.31 -10.26
C ASP A 182 35.58 -15.93 -10.62
N PRO A 183 36.87 -15.68 -10.29
CA PRO A 183 37.52 -14.41 -10.59
C PRO A 183 37.60 -14.10 -12.08
N GLU A 184 37.72 -15.12 -12.95
CA GLU A 184 37.81 -14.93 -14.41
C GLU A 184 36.47 -14.45 -15.00
N THR A 185 35.38 -15.10 -14.56
CA THR A 185 34.02 -14.72 -14.95
C THR A 185 33.69 -13.30 -14.46
N PHE A 186 34.11 -12.95 -13.25
CA PHE A 186 33.94 -11.61 -12.68
C PHE A 186 34.68 -10.51 -13.47
N GLN A 187 35.92 -10.74 -13.91
CA GLN A 187 36.67 -9.74 -14.69
C GLN A 187 36.03 -9.47 -16.06
N LYS A 188 35.55 -10.51 -16.74
CA LYS A 188 34.88 -10.40 -18.04
C LYS A 188 33.58 -9.59 -17.94
N ASN A 189 32.76 -9.86 -16.92
CA ASN A 189 31.54 -9.12 -16.64
C ASN A 189 31.80 -7.64 -16.31
N ARG A 190 32.90 -7.31 -15.60
CA ARG A 190 33.24 -5.92 -15.21
C ARG A 190 33.63 -5.02 -16.40
N SER A 191 34.29 -5.58 -17.41
CA SER A 191 34.60 -4.89 -18.68
C SER A 191 33.31 -4.55 -19.44
N GLN A 192 32.40 -5.52 -19.52
CA GLN A 192 31.12 -5.36 -20.21
C GLN A 192 30.18 -4.40 -19.46
N GLN A 193 30.17 -4.45 -18.12
CA GLN A 193 29.37 -3.59 -17.25
C GLN A 193 29.79 -2.12 -17.30
N LYS A 194 31.09 -1.80 -17.47
CA LYS A 194 31.54 -0.42 -17.70
C LYS A 194 30.98 0.17 -19.00
N SER A 195 30.89 -0.63 -20.06
CA SER A 195 30.30 -0.21 -21.33
C SER A 195 28.80 0.07 -21.19
N TYR A 196 28.06 -0.81 -20.51
CA TYR A 196 26.64 -0.59 -20.21
C TYR A 196 26.39 0.61 -19.29
N GLN A 197 27.25 0.85 -18.29
CA GLN A 197 27.15 2.02 -17.42
C GLN A 197 27.36 3.33 -18.19
N LEU A 198 28.29 3.37 -19.14
CA LEU A 198 28.49 4.53 -20.01
C LEU A 198 27.28 4.79 -20.90
N ILE A 199 26.74 3.76 -21.55
CA ILE A 199 25.53 3.88 -22.38
C ILE A 199 24.32 4.32 -21.54
N PHE A 200 24.15 3.74 -20.36
CA PHE A 200 23.06 4.09 -19.44
C PHE A 200 23.18 5.52 -18.91
N SER A 201 24.41 5.96 -18.58
CA SER A 201 24.66 7.35 -18.16
C SER A 201 24.38 8.36 -19.28
N ALA A 202 24.77 8.04 -20.53
CA ALA A 202 24.48 8.87 -21.68
C ALA A 202 22.98 8.93 -21.99
N LEU A 203 22.27 7.81 -21.84
CA LEU A 203 20.81 7.76 -21.97
C LEU A 203 20.13 8.62 -20.90
N ILE A 204 20.57 8.56 -19.64
CA ILE A 204 20.07 9.42 -18.55
C ILE A 204 20.29 10.89 -18.88
N VAL A 205 21.50 11.27 -19.32
CA VAL A 205 21.80 12.66 -19.68
C VAL A 205 20.93 13.14 -20.84
N CYS A 206 20.78 12.33 -21.89
CA CYS A 206 19.87 12.64 -23.01
C CYS A 206 18.41 12.79 -22.55
N THR A 207 17.95 11.91 -21.65
CA THR A 207 16.59 11.97 -21.10
C THR A 207 16.41 13.23 -20.24
N CYS A 208 17.40 13.59 -19.43
CA CYS A 208 17.41 14.83 -18.65
C CYS A 208 17.40 16.07 -19.56
N ILE A 209 18.18 16.08 -20.65
CA ILE A 209 18.19 17.19 -21.63
C ILE A 209 16.83 17.29 -22.33
N LEU A 210 16.24 16.16 -22.75
CA LEU A 210 14.91 16.10 -23.35
C LEU A 210 13.86 16.63 -22.37
N LEU A 211 13.92 16.23 -21.10
CA LEU A 211 13.06 16.73 -20.04
C LEU A 211 13.24 18.24 -19.87
N VAL A 212 14.47 18.77 -19.81
CA VAL A 212 14.72 20.22 -19.71
C VAL A 212 14.12 20.98 -20.90
N ILE A 213 14.25 20.46 -22.13
CA ILE A 213 13.66 21.08 -23.33
C ILE A 213 12.13 21.05 -23.29
N ILE A 214 11.52 19.92 -22.88
CA ILE A 214 10.07 19.80 -22.69
C ILE A 214 9.59 20.75 -21.58
N PHE A 215 10.33 20.86 -20.47
CA PHE A 215 10.01 21.75 -19.35
C PHE A 215 10.24 23.23 -19.65
N HIS A 216 11.10 23.58 -20.62
CA HIS A 216 11.30 24.95 -21.09
C HIS A 216 10.16 25.45 -21.99
N SER A 217 9.25 24.56 -22.43
CA SER A 217 7.96 24.99 -22.98
C SER A 217 7.18 25.78 -21.94
N SER A 218 6.96 27.06 -22.20
CA SER A 218 6.16 27.95 -21.34
C SER A 218 4.75 27.42 -21.07
N GLN A 219 4.23 26.54 -21.94
CA GLN A 219 2.92 25.91 -21.79
C GLN A 219 2.97 24.68 -20.89
N PHE A 220 4.04 23.88 -20.93
CA PHE A 220 4.20 22.73 -20.04
C PHE A 220 4.50 23.17 -18.60
N TYR A 221 5.31 24.21 -18.41
CA TYR A 221 5.53 24.81 -17.08
C TYR A 221 4.21 25.29 -16.46
N LYS A 222 3.37 26.01 -17.22
CA LYS A 222 2.03 26.45 -16.76
C LYS A 222 1.13 25.26 -16.43
N PHE A 223 1.16 24.21 -17.25
CA PHE A 223 0.41 22.98 -17.03
C PHE A 223 0.82 22.29 -15.70
N ILE A 224 2.11 22.04 -15.50
CA ILE A 224 2.63 21.43 -14.27
C ILE A 224 2.40 22.32 -13.05
N GLN A 225 2.57 23.64 -13.17
CA GLN A 225 2.30 24.57 -12.09
C GLN A 225 0.82 24.54 -11.67
N SER A 226 -0.11 24.54 -12.63
CA SER A 226 -1.54 24.43 -12.37
C SER A 226 -1.89 23.10 -11.68
N MET A 227 -1.36 21.98 -12.19
CA MET A 227 -1.53 20.67 -11.57
C MET A 227 -1.01 20.65 -10.13
N ASN A 228 0.20 21.15 -9.90
CA ASN A 228 0.83 21.15 -8.58
C ASN A 228 0.05 22.01 -7.57
N MET A 229 -0.42 23.17 -7.99
CA MET A 229 -1.24 24.05 -7.14
C MET A 229 -2.55 23.37 -6.72
N ILE A 230 -3.25 22.71 -7.66
CA ILE A 230 -4.49 21.98 -7.36
C ILE A 230 -4.17 20.78 -6.46
N PHE A 231 -3.14 20.00 -6.78
CA PHE A 231 -2.75 18.80 -6.05
C PHE A 231 -2.37 19.10 -4.60
N ILE A 232 -1.51 20.09 -4.36
CA ILE A 232 -1.14 20.55 -3.01
C ILE A 232 -2.38 21.07 -2.28
N GLY A 233 -3.28 21.80 -2.96
CA GLY A 233 -4.53 22.27 -2.39
C GLY A 233 -5.41 21.12 -1.87
N ILE A 234 -5.58 20.06 -2.67
CA ILE A 234 -6.34 18.87 -2.28
C ILE A 234 -5.70 18.20 -1.06
N LEU A 235 -4.38 18.01 -1.08
CA LEU A 235 -3.68 17.38 0.04
C LEU A 235 -3.75 18.21 1.33
N MET A 236 -3.51 19.51 1.24
CA MET A 236 -3.59 20.44 2.38
C MET A 236 -4.97 20.44 3.02
N GLN A 237 -6.02 20.25 2.22
CA GLN A 237 -7.38 20.11 2.74
C GLN A 237 -7.65 18.71 3.28
N ALA A 238 -7.31 17.65 2.55
CA ALA A 238 -7.67 16.27 2.89
C ALA A 238 -6.92 15.75 4.13
N VAL A 239 -5.65 16.11 4.32
CA VAL A 239 -4.80 15.59 5.39
C VAL A 239 -5.35 15.90 6.80
N PRO A 240 -5.70 17.16 7.14
CA PRO A 240 -6.28 17.48 8.45
C PRO A 240 -7.57 16.71 8.74
N PHE A 241 -8.47 16.60 7.77
CA PHE A 241 -9.74 15.92 7.98
C PHE A 241 -9.62 14.39 8.00
N LEU A 242 -8.73 13.82 7.18
CA LEU A 242 -8.40 12.39 7.26
C LEU A 242 -7.82 12.06 8.64
N LEU A 243 -6.93 12.91 9.15
CA LEU A 243 -6.34 12.74 10.48
C LEU A 243 -7.42 12.77 11.57
N ILE A 244 -8.32 13.76 11.54
CA ILE A 244 -9.47 13.83 12.47
C ILE A 244 -10.35 12.58 12.34
N GLY A 245 -10.65 12.14 11.12
CA GLY A 245 -11.42 10.93 10.86
C GLY A 245 -10.77 9.68 11.44
N ALA A 246 -9.45 9.52 11.27
CA ALA A 246 -8.67 8.42 11.84
C ALA A 246 -8.65 8.45 13.38
N PHE A 247 -8.54 9.64 13.99
CA PHE A 247 -8.65 9.79 15.44
C PHE A 247 -10.04 9.43 15.96
N VAL A 248 -11.11 9.95 15.33
CA VAL A 248 -12.48 9.63 15.72
C VAL A 248 -12.74 8.13 15.56
N SER A 249 -12.30 7.54 14.46
CA SER A 249 -12.33 6.09 14.23
C SER A 249 -11.62 5.30 15.33
N ALA A 250 -10.40 5.70 15.72
CA ALA A 250 -9.66 5.09 16.83
C ALA A 250 -10.35 5.27 18.20
N LEU A 251 -10.95 6.44 18.46
CA LEU A 251 -11.77 6.67 19.66
C LEU A 251 -12.98 5.75 19.68
N LEU A 252 -13.70 5.64 18.57
CA LEU A 252 -14.82 4.70 18.44
C LEU A 252 -14.35 3.25 18.66
N GLN A 253 -13.12 2.92 18.25
CA GLN A 253 -12.55 1.60 18.46
C GLN A 253 -12.30 1.31 19.95
N VAL A 254 -11.68 2.23 20.67
CA VAL A 254 -11.25 2.05 22.07
C VAL A 254 -12.38 2.26 23.08
N PHE A 255 -13.33 3.17 22.81
CA PHE A 255 -14.35 3.57 23.78
C PHE A 255 -15.74 2.97 23.53
N LEU A 256 -16.12 2.63 22.28
CA LEU A 256 -17.44 2.03 22.04
C LEU A 256 -17.37 0.50 22.04
N PRO A 257 -18.01 -0.19 23.00
CA PRO A 257 -18.11 -1.64 22.98
C PRO A 257 -18.95 -2.13 21.79
N ASP A 258 -18.46 -3.16 21.10
CA ASP A 258 -19.03 -3.66 19.83
C ASP A 258 -20.52 -4.03 19.96
N LYS A 259 -20.92 -4.57 21.12
CA LYS A 259 -22.30 -4.98 21.41
C LYS A 259 -23.30 -3.82 21.43
N THR A 260 -22.91 -2.64 21.91
CA THR A 260 -23.84 -1.48 22.00
C THR A 260 -24.05 -0.86 20.63
N LEU A 261 -22.99 -0.79 19.84
CA LEU A 261 -23.01 -0.20 18.50
C LEU A 261 -23.81 -1.09 17.54
N VAL A 262 -23.54 -2.39 17.53
CA VAL A 262 -24.32 -3.35 16.73
C VAL A 262 -25.79 -3.33 17.15
N LYS A 263 -26.11 -3.34 18.45
CA LYS A 263 -27.51 -3.25 18.92
C LYS A 263 -28.23 -1.99 18.44
N LEU A 264 -27.58 -0.84 18.41
CA LEU A 264 -28.18 0.41 17.94
C LEU A 264 -28.64 0.31 16.47
N PHE A 265 -27.83 -0.31 15.60
CA PHE A 265 -28.16 -0.47 14.17
C PHE A 265 -29.04 -1.68 13.86
N THR A 266 -28.99 -2.72 14.71
CA THR A 266 -29.67 -4.01 14.47
C THR A 266 -30.96 -4.20 15.26
N ALA A 267 -31.31 -3.29 16.17
CA ALA A 267 -32.51 -3.40 17.01
C ALA A 267 -33.79 -3.66 16.20
N HIS A 268 -33.91 -3.03 15.03
CA HIS A 268 -34.94 -3.34 14.05
C HIS A 268 -34.37 -3.23 12.64
N GLN A 269 -34.70 -4.22 11.81
CA GLN A 269 -34.17 -4.38 10.46
C GLN A 269 -34.26 -3.13 9.59
N TRP A 270 -35.24 -2.24 9.79
CA TRP A 270 -35.45 -1.04 8.96
C TRP A 270 -35.04 0.27 9.65
N LEU A 271 -34.87 0.28 10.97
CA LEU A 271 -34.46 1.47 11.72
C LEU A 271 -32.96 1.77 11.59
N GLY A 272 -32.16 0.82 11.12
CA GLY A 272 -30.72 1.02 10.87
C GLY A 272 -30.44 2.14 9.86
N PHE A 273 -31.23 2.26 8.80
CA PHE A 273 -31.05 3.31 7.78
C PHE A 273 -31.30 4.74 8.29
N PRO A 274 -32.43 5.07 8.94
CA PRO A 274 -32.64 6.42 9.48
C PRO A 274 -31.63 6.75 10.58
N ILE A 275 -31.23 5.78 11.41
CA ILE A 275 -30.17 5.97 12.42
C ILE A 275 -28.84 6.33 11.75
N ALA A 276 -28.47 5.61 10.67
CA ALA A 276 -27.28 5.89 9.87
C ALA A 276 -27.29 7.32 9.30
N MET A 277 -28.41 7.76 8.73
CA MET A 277 -28.54 9.12 8.21
C MET A 277 -28.42 10.18 9.31
N ILE A 278 -29.08 9.99 10.46
CA ILE A 278 -29.03 10.95 11.57
C ILE A 278 -27.63 11.06 12.15
N LEU A 279 -26.91 9.94 12.30
CA LEU A 279 -25.53 9.95 12.78
C LEU A 279 -24.59 10.75 11.89
N GLY A 280 -24.83 10.76 10.57
CA GLY A 280 -24.04 11.56 9.63
C GLY A 280 -24.11 13.07 9.90
N PHE A 281 -25.22 13.56 10.47
CA PHE A 281 -25.38 14.97 10.82
C PHE A 281 -24.52 15.36 12.03
N PHE A 282 -24.45 14.48 13.03
CA PHE A 282 -23.72 14.73 14.28
C PHE A 282 -22.21 14.51 14.17
N LEU A 283 -21.72 13.98 13.05
CA LEU A 283 -20.31 13.78 12.76
C LEU A 283 -19.90 14.67 11.58
N PRO A 284 -19.68 15.98 11.80
CA PRO A 284 -19.38 16.97 10.75
C PRO A 284 -17.94 16.84 10.24
N ILE A 285 -17.57 15.64 9.79
CA ILE A 285 -16.27 15.31 9.23
C ILE A 285 -16.39 15.39 7.70
N CYS A 286 -15.31 15.73 7.00
CA CYS A 286 -15.33 15.75 5.55
C CYS A 286 -15.53 14.33 4.97
N ASP A 287 -15.88 14.28 3.69
CA ASP A 287 -16.04 13.07 2.90
C ASP A 287 -14.81 12.14 2.90
N CYS A 288 -13.59 12.66 3.06
CA CYS A 288 -12.40 11.82 3.23
C CYS A 288 -12.28 11.23 4.64
N GLY A 289 -12.72 11.94 5.68
CA GLY A 289 -12.61 11.46 7.07
C GLY A 289 -13.73 10.52 7.50
N ILE A 290 -14.85 10.47 6.76
CA ILE A 290 -15.97 9.58 7.06
C ILE A 290 -15.72 8.12 6.64
N VAL A 291 -14.83 7.89 5.65
CA VAL A 291 -14.48 6.55 5.15
C VAL A 291 -13.85 5.65 6.22
N PRO A 292 -12.83 6.08 6.99
CA PRO A 292 -12.31 5.28 8.10
C PRO A 292 -13.39 4.87 9.10
N ILE A 293 -14.25 5.82 9.47
CA ILE A 293 -15.34 5.58 10.41
C ILE A 293 -16.31 4.54 9.86
N ALA A 294 -16.78 4.70 8.62
CA ALA A 294 -17.69 3.76 7.98
C ALA A 294 -17.10 2.34 7.84
N SER A 295 -15.81 2.25 7.50
CA SER A 295 -15.11 0.97 7.44
C SER A 295 -15.04 0.29 8.81
N ARG A 296 -14.76 1.04 9.88
CA ARG A 296 -14.72 0.48 11.23
C ARG A 296 -16.09 0.11 11.78
N LEU A 297 -17.13 0.87 11.48
CA LEU A 297 -18.50 0.47 11.79
C LEU A 297 -18.81 -0.89 11.18
N THR A 298 -18.44 -1.09 9.91
CA THR A 298 -18.60 -2.37 9.21
C THR A 298 -17.80 -3.49 9.87
N GLN A 299 -16.54 -3.24 10.25
CA GLN A 299 -15.69 -4.22 10.95
C GLN A 299 -16.22 -4.62 12.33
N LYS A 300 -16.88 -3.69 13.04
CA LYS A 300 -17.53 -3.95 14.34
C LYS A 300 -18.85 -4.71 14.22
N GLY A 301 -19.31 -5.02 13.02
CA GLY A 301 -20.52 -5.80 12.77
C GLY A 301 -21.77 -4.97 12.47
N VAL A 302 -21.64 -3.66 12.22
CA VAL A 302 -22.75 -2.89 11.60
C VAL A 302 -22.94 -3.44 10.18
N PRO A 303 -24.19 -3.73 9.75
CA PRO A 303 -24.39 -4.25 8.41
C PRO A 303 -23.94 -3.24 7.34
N LEU A 304 -23.33 -3.77 6.28
CA LEU A 304 -22.67 -2.99 5.24
C LEU A 304 -23.60 -1.94 4.59
N PRO A 305 -24.87 -2.25 4.25
CA PRO A 305 -25.78 -1.26 3.67
C PRO A 305 -25.94 0.00 4.53
N GLU A 306 -26.13 -0.16 5.83
CA GLU A 306 -26.33 0.93 6.79
C GLU A 306 -25.05 1.76 6.96
N ALA A 307 -23.88 1.11 7.00
CA ALA A 307 -22.60 1.81 7.05
C ALA A 307 -22.35 2.65 5.77
N MET A 308 -22.74 2.13 4.60
CA MET A 308 -22.66 2.88 3.34
C MET A 308 -23.67 4.04 3.29
N VAL A 309 -24.89 3.86 3.82
CA VAL A 309 -25.86 4.97 3.93
C VAL A 309 -25.32 6.07 4.82
N PHE A 310 -24.74 5.74 5.98
CA PHE A 310 -24.08 6.72 6.86
C PHE A 310 -22.98 7.50 6.10
N MET A 311 -22.10 6.78 5.41
CA MET A 311 -20.98 7.35 4.66
C MET A 311 -21.44 8.30 3.54
N LEU A 312 -22.48 7.92 2.80
CA LEU A 312 -23.00 8.69 1.67
C LEU A 312 -23.87 9.87 2.15
N ALA A 313 -24.62 9.70 3.24
CA ALA A 313 -25.49 10.74 3.79
C ALA A 313 -24.70 11.86 4.48
N ALA A 314 -23.63 11.53 5.21
CA ALA A 314 -22.91 12.49 6.05
C ALA A 314 -22.44 13.76 5.28
N PRO A 315 -21.82 13.69 4.09
CA PRO A 315 -21.44 14.89 3.34
C PRO A 315 -22.63 15.75 2.89
N ALA A 316 -23.82 15.16 2.69
CA ALA A 316 -25.01 15.87 2.23
C ALA A 316 -25.65 16.72 3.34
N ILE A 317 -25.60 16.23 4.58
CA ILE A 317 -26.17 16.88 5.77
C ILE A 317 -25.13 17.57 6.66
N ASN A 318 -23.86 17.56 6.26
CA ASN A 318 -22.79 18.21 7.00
C ASN A 318 -23.05 19.73 7.10
N PRO A 319 -23.11 20.32 8.31
CA PRO A 319 -23.35 21.75 8.50
C PRO A 319 -22.39 22.66 7.71
N ILE A 320 -21.11 22.30 7.61
CA ILE A 320 -20.09 23.06 6.88
C ILE A 320 -20.44 23.10 5.39
N THR A 321 -20.87 21.95 4.86
CA THR A 321 -21.25 21.78 3.46
C THR A 321 -22.56 22.49 3.13
N ILE A 322 -23.51 22.51 4.06
CA ILE A 322 -24.77 23.27 3.93
C ILE A 322 -24.46 24.77 3.88
N LEU A 323 -23.65 25.28 4.82
CA LEU A 323 -23.25 26.68 4.86
C LEU A 323 -22.47 27.09 3.60
N SER A 324 -21.55 26.26 3.11
CA SER A 324 -20.80 26.55 1.89
C SER A 324 -21.72 26.61 0.66
N THR A 325 -22.75 25.76 0.61
CA THR A 325 -23.74 25.77 -0.48
C THR A 325 -24.61 27.03 -0.43
N LEU A 326 -25.04 27.46 0.76
CA LEU A 326 -25.80 28.70 0.94
C LEU A 326 -24.97 29.93 0.52
N TYR A 327 -23.68 29.96 0.83
CA TYR A 327 -22.79 31.05 0.45
C TYR A 327 -22.48 31.05 -1.06
N ALA A 328 -22.32 29.87 -1.68
CA ALA A 328 -22.08 29.75 -3.12
C ALA A 328 -23.30 30.14 -3.97
N PHE A 329 -24.53 30.01 -3.43
CA PHE A 329 -25.79 30.32 -4.11
C PHE A 329 -26.58 31.41 -3.36
N PRO A 330 -26.08 32.67 -3.35
CA PRO A 330 -26.72 33.75 -2.62
C PRO A 330 -28.14 34.00 -3.17
N GLY A 331 -29.12 34.10 -2.27
CA GLY A 331 -30.53 34.32 -2.61
C GLY A 331 -31.27 33.08 -3.13
N GLN A 332 -30.62 31.92 -3.22
CA GLN A 332 -31.21 30.67 -3.72
C GLN A 332 -30.99 29.50 -2.75
N PRO A 333 -31.57 29.54 -1.52
CA PRO A 333 -31.36 28.51 -0.51
C PRO A 333 -31.89 27.13 -0.94
N GLN A 334 -32.75 27.08 -1.96
CA GLN A 334 -33.25 25.87 -2.58
C GLN A 334 -32.16 24.87 -2.97
N TYR A 335 -30.99 25.32 -3.43
CA TYR A 335 -29.88 24.42 -3.77
C TYR A 335 -29.34 23.66 -2.55
N ALA A 336 -29.32 24.27 -1.37
CA ALA A 336 -28.92 23.60 -0.14
C ALA A 336 -29.97 22.56 0.29
N PHE A 337 -31.26 22.88 0.18
CA PHE A 337 -32.34 21.94 0.48
C PHE A 337 -32.36 20.76 -0.49
N TYR A 338 -32.21 21.01 -1.79
CA TYR A 338 -32.10 19.95 -2.79
C TYR A 338 -30.87 19.08 -2.58
N ARG A 339 -29.73 19.68 -2.20
CA ARG A 339 -28.52 18.93 -1.86
C ARG A 339 -28.76 17.94 -0.72
N ILE A 340 -29.38 18.39 0.36
CA ILE A 340 -29.74 17.55 1.51
C ILE A 340 -30.74 16.47 1.08
N GLY A 341 -31.85 16.88 0.46
CA GLY A 341 -32.94 15.98 0.10
C GLY A 341 -32.52 14.89 -0.89
N PHE A 342 -31.89 15.26 -2.01
CA PHE A 342 -31.42 14.29 -2.98
C PHE A 342 -30.23 13.48 -2.47
N GLY A 343 -29.34 14.07 -1.67
CA GLY A 343 -28.25 13.33 -1.05
C GLY A 343 -28.77 12.21 -0.12
N LEU A 344 -29.72 12.53 0.75
CA LEU A 344 -30.38 11.53 1.60
C LEU A 344 -31.14 10.48 0.78
N LEU A 345 -31.90 10.90 -0.22
CA LEU A 345 -32.65 10.00 -1.10
C LEU A 345 -31.73 9.01 -1.83
N ILE A 346 -30.65 9.48 -2.43
CA ILE A 346 -29.68 8.66 -3.17
C ILE A 346 -28.97 7.71 -2.21
N SER A 347 -28.56 8.18 -1.03
CA SER A 347 -27.92 7.33 -0.02
C SER A 347 -28.84 6.19 0.42
N LEU A 348 -30.13 6.47 0.65
CA LEU A 348 -31.12 5.48 1.04
C LEU A 348 -31.36 4.45 -0.06
N ILE A 349 -31.55 4.89 -1.30
CA ILE A 349 -31.76 4.01 -2.46
C ILE A 349 -30.53 3.11 -2.67
N ALA A 350 -29.32 3.67 -2.60
CA ALA A 350 -28.08 2.91 -2.71
C ALA A 350 -27.98 1.85 -1.61
N GLY A 351 -28.28 2.21 -0.35
CA GLY A 351 -28.33 1.27 0.78
C GLY A 351 -29.36 0.16 0.58
N LEU A 352 -30.57 0.49 0.13
CA LEU A 352 -31.60 -0.51 -0.14
C LEU A 352 -31.18 -1.48 -1.25
N ILE A 353 -30.56 -0.99 -2.34
CA ILE A 353 -30.04 -1.84 -3.41
C ILE A 353 -28.92 -2.76 -2.89
N LEU A 354 -28.01 -2.24 -2.08
CA LEU A 354 -26.96 -3.04 -1.45
C LEU A 354 -27.53 -4.14 -0.55
N ARG A 355 -28.60 -3.84 0.19
CA ARG A 355 -29.31 -4.82 1.00
C ARG A 355 -29.99 -5.90 0.16
N LEU A 356 -30.70 -5.52 -0.90
CA LEU A 356 -31.37 -6.45 -1.81
C LEU A 356 -30.39 -7.38 -2.52
N THR A 357 -29.16 -6.93 -2.74
CA THR A 357 -28.09 -7.77 -3.32
C THR A 357 -27.40 -8.68 -2.29
N ASN A 358 -27.92 -8.76 -1.05
CA ASN A 358 -27.43 -9.62 0.05
C ASN A 358 -25.91 -9.62 0.22
N GLN A 359 -25.30 -8.43 0.17
CA GLN A 359 -23.86 -8.31 0.34
C GLN A 359 -23.47 -8.35 1.81
N GLU A 360 -22.82 -9.43 2.23
CA GLU A 360 -22.30 -9.58 3.58
C GLU A 360 -20.90 -8.95 3.73
N ALA A 361 -20.68 -8.28 4.86
CA ALA A 361 -19.43 -7.60 5.22
C ALA A 361 -18.14 -8.46 5.20
N PRO A 362 -18.12 -9.74 5.64
CA PRO A 362 -16.86 -10.47 5.81
C PRO A 362 -16.18 -10.86 4.48
N LEU A 363 -16.93 -10.89 3.37
CA LEU A 363 -16.39 -11.24 2.05
C LEU A 363 -15.81 -10.04 1.27
N ILE A 364 -15.91 -8.81 1.78
CA ILE A 364 -15.69 -7.58 0.99
C ILE A 364 -14.54 -6.71 1.51
N LEU A 365 -14.02 -6.93 2.72
CA LEU A 365 -12.87 -6.17 3.22
C LEU A 365 -11.56 -6.69 2.58
N SER A 366 -10.81 -5.78 1.95
CA SER A 366 -9.52 -6.10 1.32
C SER A 366 -8.45 -6.22 2.41
N GLY A 367 -7.67 -7.30 2.42
CA GLY A 367 -6.62 -7.57 3.42
C GLY A 367 -5.44 -6.59 3.43
N GLY A 368 -5.58 -5.39 2.84
CA GLY A 368 -4.52 -4.41 2.62
C GLY A 368 -4.19 -3.50 3.81
N SER A 369 -5.00 -3.53 4.88
CA SER A 369 -4.70 -2.93 6.20
C SER A 369 -4.92 -3.91 7.36
N ALA A 370 -5.22 -5.18 7.07
CA ALA A 370 -5.32 -6.24 8.06
C ALA A 370 -3.95 -6.85 8.43
N ALA A 371 -2.87 -6.44 7.75
CA ALA A 371 -1.54 -7.03 7.87
C ALA A 371 -0.64 -6.39 8.96
N THR A 372 -1.17 -5.58 9.87
CA THR A 372 -0.41 -5.13 11.06
C THR A 372 -1.06 -5.46 12.40
N CYS A 373 -2.17 -6.20 12.40
CA CYS A 373 -2.66 -6.88 13.59
C CYS A 373 -3.23 -8.24 13.19
N SER A 374 -2.47 -9.30 13.45
CA SER A 374 -2.97 -10.69 13.51
C SER A 374 -3.89 -10.86 14.73
N CYS A 375 -4.97 -10.09 14.81
CA CYS A 375 -5.97 -10.14 15.89
C CYS A 375 -7.37 -10.29 15.23
N ALA A 376 -7.58 -11.36 14.47
CA ALA A 376 -8.90 -11.76 13.97
C ALA A 376 -9.73 -12.53 15.03
N SER A 377 -9.34 -12.47 16.30
CA SER A 377 -10.07 -13.03 17.42
C SER A 377 -10.08 -12.03 18.58
N ASN A 378 -11.18 -12.02 19.34
CA ASN A 378 -11.55 -11.10 20.43
C ASN A 378 -10.60 -11.05 21.65
N SER A 379 -9.28 -11.04 21.45
CA SER A 379 -8.32 -11.18 22.55
C SER A 379 -6.97 -10.54 22.23
N CYS A 380 -6.96 -9.23 21.97
CA CYS A 380 -5.76 -8.42 22.16
C CYS A 380 -6.09 -7.44 23.31
N PRO A 381 -5.84 -7.80 24.58
CA PRO A 381 -5.81 -6.79 25.63
C PRO A 381 -4.69 -5.80 25.28
N PRO A 382 -4.86 -4.49 25.55
CA PRO A 382 -3.81 -3.53 25.25
C PRO A 382 -2.53 -3.96 26.00
N PRO A 383 -1.33 -3.84 25.38
CA PRO A 383 -0.13 -3.81 26.17
C PRO A 383 -0.29 -2.63 27.13
N HIS A 384 -0.21 -2.88 28.43
CA HIS A 384 -0.48 -1.95 29.54
C HIS A 384 -1.97 -1.72 29.87
N SER A 385 -2.41 -2.40 30.93
CA SER A 385 -3.70 -2.26 31.62
C SER A 385 -3.82 -0.92 32.39
N GLY A 386 -3.75 0.20 31.68
CA GLY A 386 -3.86 1.55 32.27
C GLY A 386 -4.54 2.57 31.36
N LYS A 387 -4.93 3.72 31.92
CA LYS A 387 -5.44 4.86 31.14
C LYS A 387 -4.42 5.33 30.09
N LEU A 388 -3.13 5.19 30.38
CA LEU A 388 -2.03 5.53 29.49
C LEU A 388 -1.93 4.58 28.27
N GLY A 389 -2.08 3.28 28.48
CA GLY A 389 -2.10 2.29 27.39
C GLY A 389 -3.31 2.44 26.46
N LYS A 390 -4.46 2.91 26.97
CA LYS A 390 -5.62 3.27 26.12
C LYS A 390 -5.33 4.46 25.22
N VAL A 391 -4.67 5.50 25.75
CA VAL A 391 -4.29 6.68 24.96
C VAL A 391 -3.26 6.29 23.90
N GLU A 392 -2.24 5.53 24.27
CA GLU A 392 -1.24 5.02 23.34
C GLU A 392 -1.87 4.19 22.21
N SER A 393 -2.82 3.32 22.54
CA SER A 393 -3.58 2.53 21.56
C SER A 393 -4.31 3.42 20.56
N ILE A 394 -4.93 4.52 21.00
CA ILE A 394 -5.62 5.47 20.11
C ILE A 394 -4.64 6.07 19.11
N PHE A 395 -3.46 6.51 19.55
CA PHE A 395 -2.45 7.10 18.67
C PHE A 395 -1.88 6.07 17.67
N ILE A 396 -1.60 4.85 18.11
CA ILE A 396 -1.10 3.78 17.23
C ILE A 396 -2.13 3.45 16.15
N ILE A 397 -3.38 3.23 16.54
CA ILE A 397 -4.49 2.91 15.63
C ILE A 397 -4.71 4.07 14.64
N ALA A 398 -4.83 5.30 15.14
CA ALA A 398 -5.05 6.48 14.30
C ALA A 398 -3.89 6.68 13.31
N GLY A 399 -2.64 6.48 13.75
CA GLY A 399 -1.47 6.57 12.89
C GLY A 399 -1.46 5.52 11.78
N GLN A 400 -1.79 4.26 12.11
CA GLN A 400 -1.90 3.19 11.12
C GLN A 400 -3.03 3.45 10.10
N GLU A 401 -4.19 3.94 10.54
CA GLU A 401 -5.28 4.30 9.63
C GLU A 401 -4.92 5.47 8.72
N PHE A 402 -4.36 6.54 9.31
CA PHE A 402 -3.95 7.71 8.56
C PHE A 402 -2.92 7.37 7.49
N LEU A 403 -1.86 6.61 7.84
CA LEU A 403 -0.83 6.20 6.88
C LEU A 403 -1.36 5.20 5.85
N GLY A 404 -2.20 4.25 6.29
CA GLY A 404 -2.82 3.26 5.43
C GLY A 404 -3.72 3.89 4.35
N MET A 405 -4.41 4.97 4.69
CA MET A 405 -5.29 5.72 3.79
C MET A 405 -4.57 6.82 3.01
N GLY A 406 -3.58 7.47 3.62
CA GLY A 406 -2.84 8.59 3.03
C GLY A 406 -2.24 8.24 1.67
N ARG A 407 -1.71 7.02 1.51
CA ARG A 407 -1.18 6.54 0.22
C ARG A 407 -2.25 6.53 -0.90
N TYR A 408 -3.49 6.18 -0.57
CA TYR A 408 -4.59 6.16 -1.55
C TYR A 408 -5.11 7.55 -1.85
N ILE A 409 -5.15 8.46 -0.86
CA ILE A 409 -5.49 9.86 -1.08
C ILE A 409 -4.46 10.51 -2.02
N ILE A 410 -3.17 10.26 -1.82
CA ILE A 410 -2.09 10.80 -2.67
C ILE A 410 -2.26 10.32 -4.12
N VAL A 411 -2.47 9.01 -4.32
CA VAL A 411 -2.66 8.44 -5.66
C VAL A 411 -3.96 8.95 -6.31
N GLY A 412 -5.05 8.99 -5.55
CA GLY A 412 -6.36 9.46 -6.02
C GLY A 412 -6.35 10.93 -6.40
N SER A 413 -5.78 11.81 -5.55
CA SER A 413 -5.69 13.25 -5.81
C SER A 413 -4.76 13.55 -6.98
N PHE A 414 -3.64 12.84 -7.11
CA PHE A 414 -2.74 12.98 -8.25
C PHE A 414 -3.47 12.63 -9.55
N LEU A 415 -4.09 11.44 -9.61
CA LEU A 415 -4.84 11.00 -10.79
C LEU A 415 -5.99 11.96 -11.12
N CYS A 416 -6.70 12.46 -10.11
CA CYS A 416 -7.75 13.46 -10.26
C CYS A 416 -7.20 14.75 -10.91
N THR A 417 -6.08 15.31 -10.43
CA THR A 417 -5.49 16.53 -11.03
C THR A 417 -4.99 16.34 -12.46
N VAL A 418 -4.44 15.17 -12.78
CA VAL A 418 -4.03 14.82 -14.15
C VAL A 418 -5.26 14.83 -15.06
N LEU A 419 -6.33 14.14 -14.66
CA LEU A 419 -7.55 14.05 -15.45
C LEU A 419 -8.24 15.41 -15.58
N GLN A 420 -8.29 16.20 -14.51
CA GLN A 420 -8.85 17.56 -14.54
C GLN A 420 -8.15 18.47 -15.55
N GLN A 421 -6.83 18.35 -15.72
CA GLN A 421 -6.11 19.17 -16.70
C GLN A 421 -6.15 18.62 -18.12
N ILE A 422 -6.36 17.31 -18.29
CA ILE A 422 -6.50 16.71 -19.61
C ILE A 422 -7.89 17.00 -20.20
N ILE A 423 -8.94 17.12 -19.39
CA ILE A 423 -10.31 17.32 -19.86
C ILE A 423 -10.52 18.80 -20.27
N PRO A 424 -10.64 19.11 -21.57
CA PRO A 424 -10.76 20.47 -22.04
C PRO A 424 -12.18 21.02 -21.86
N ALA A 425 -12.28 22.31 -21.52
CA ALA A 425 -13.55 22.99 -21.22
C ALA A 425 -14.56 23.03 -22.39
N PHE A 426 -14.11 22.85 -23.64
CA PHE A 426 -15.01 22.88 -24.81
C PHE A 426 -15.92 21.65 -24.93
N LEU A 427 -15.58 20.51 -24.30
CA LEU A 427 -16.45 19.32 -24.26
C LEU A 427 -17.80 19.62 -23.59
N PHE A 428 -17.88 20.71 -22.85
CA PHE A 428 -19.01 21.15 -22.07
C PHE A 428 -19.91 22.18 -22.79
N GLN A 429 -19.60 22.55 -24.05
CA GLN A 429 -20.30 23.62 -24.78
C GLN A 429 -21.19 23.17 -25.96
N SER A 430 -21.25 21.87 -26.29
CA SER A 430 -22.08 21.37 -27.39
C SER A 430 -23.31 20.62 -26.87
N THR A 431 -24.52 21.14 -27.08
CA THR A 431 -25.73 20.29 -27.19
C THR A 431 -26.96 21.05 -27.69
N GLY A 432 -27.28 20.85 -28.97
CA GLY A 432 -28.59 21.15 -29.57
C GLY A 432 -29.32 19.85 -29.93
N THR A 433 -30.61 19.78 -29.60
CA THR A 433 -31.60 18.69 -29.84
C THR A 433 -31.56 17.49 -28.89
N VAL A 434 -32.74 16.84 -28.69
CA VAL A 434 -33.22 15.80 -27.74
C VAL A 434 -32.22 15.05 -26.84
N MET A 435 -30.99 14.80 -27.30
CA MET A 435 -29.81 14.57 -26.43
C MET A 435 -29.57 15.70 -25.41
N ALA A 436 -30.22 16.86 -25.58
CA ALA A 436 -30.14 18.06 -24.75
C ALA A 436 -30.61 17.90 -23.28
N MET A 437 -31.28 16.81 -22.91
CA MET A 437 -31.67 16.57 -21.50
C MET A 437 -30.74 15.61 -20.78
N ILE A 438 -30.38 14.50 -21.44
CA ILE A 438 -29.57 13.43 -20.86
C ILE A 438 -28.10 13.81 -20.87
N ALA A 439 -27.61 14.37 -21.99
CA ALA A 439 -26.18 14.65 -22.16
C ALA A 439 -25.65 15.65 -21.13
N PRO A 440 -26.35 16.76 -20.78
CA PRO A 440 -25.88 17.65 -19.71
C PRO A 440 -25.76 16.98 -18.35
N ILE A 441 -26.75 16.17 -17.96
CA ILE A 441 -26.75 15.46 -16.67
C ILE A 441 -25.65 14.41 -16.63
N PHE A 442 -25.54 13.60 -17.68
CA PHE A 442 -24.51 12.57 -17.80
C PHE A 442 -23.10 13.20 -17.78
N LEU A 443 -22.90 14.29 -18.51
CA LEU A 443 -21.64 15.01 -18.56
C LEU A 443 -21.28 15.64 -17.20
N MET A 444 -22.27 16.19 -16.49
CA MET A 444 -22.06 16.73 -15.13
C MET A 444 -21.84 15.63 -14.09
N LEU A 445 -22.38 14.42 -14.28
CA LEU A 445 -22.03 13.25 -13.45
C LEU A 445 -20.61 12.76 -13.70
N LEU A 446 -20.17 12.75 -14.97
CA LEU A 446 -18.77 12.49 -15.30
C LEU A 446 -17.85 13.58 -14.74
N ALA A 447 -18.25 14.84 -14.82
CA ALA A 447 -17.53 15.94 -14.19
C ALA A 447 -17.50 15.75 -12.67
N ALA A 448 -18.57 15.29 -12.03
CA ALA A 448 -18.58 15.00 -10.59
C ALA A 448 -17.59 13.87 -10.23
N PHE A 449 -17.46 12.86 -11.09
CA PHE A 449 -16.52 11.77 -10.89
C PHE A 449 -15.05 12.21 -11.01
N PHE A 450 -14.72 13.03 -12.02
CA PHE A 450 -13.33 13.41 -12.32
C PHE A 450 -12.89 14.75 -11.72
N MET A 451 -13.79 15.72 -11.61
CA MET A 451 -13.53 17.10 -11.20
C MET A 451 -13.99 17.42 -9.78
N SER A 452 -14.66 16.50 -9.09
CA SER A 452 -14.93 16.70 -7.65
C SER A 452 -13.61 16.79 -6.90
N VAL A 453 -13.56 17.73 -5.96
CA VAL A 453 -12.36 18.02 -5.18
C VAL A 453 -12.64 17.81 -3.69
N CYS A 454 -13.73 18.42 -3.21
CA CYS A 454 -14.23 18.24 -1.86
C CYS A 454 -15.69 18.70 -1.81
N SER A 455 -16.46 18.10 -0.90
CA SER A 455 -17.87 18.44 -0.66
C SER A 455 -18.15 19.96 -0.56
N THR A 456 -17.27 20.75 0.04
CA THR A 456 -17.44 22.22 0.16
C THR A 456 -17.17 22.96 -1.15
N SER A 457 -16.05 22.65 -1.81
CA SER A 457 -15.59 23.28 -3.06
C SER A 457 -16.53 23.01 -4.24
N ASN A 458 -17.19 21.84 -4.26
CA ASN A 458 -18.11 21.44 -5.33
C ASN A 458 -19.29 22.41 -5.48
N ALA A 459 -19.72 23.09 -4.41
CA ALA A 459 -20.77 24.10 -4.51
C ALA A 459 -20.32 25.33 -5.33
N PHE A 460 -19.10 25.82 -5.11
CA PHE A 460 -18.53 26.95 -5.85
C PHE A 460 -18.26 26.59 -7.31
N ILE A 461 -17.70 25.40 -7.55
CA ILE A 461 -17.48 24.88 -8.89
C ILE A 461 -18.83 24.73 -9.62
N GLY A 462 -19.83 24.13 -8.97
CA GLY A 462 -21.19 24.02 -9.51
C GLY A 462 -21.80 25.37 -9.88
N ARG A 463 -21.67 26.39 -9.02
CA ARG A 463 -22.19 27.75 -9.28
C ARG A 463 -21.64 28.35 -10.57
N SER A 464 -20.37 28.08 -10.91
CA SER A 464 -19.73 28.57 -12.14
C SER A 464 -20.34 27.96 -13.41
N PHE A 465 -20.97 26.78 -13.30
CA PHE A 465 -21.58 26.06 -14.41
C PHE A 465 -23.04 26.46 -14.71
N LEU A 466 -23.70 27.25 -13.84
CA LEU A 466 -25.12 27.62 -14.04
C LEU A 466 -25.39 28.41 -15.34
N ASN A 467 -24.38 29.09 -15.88
CA ASN A 467 -24.51 29.86 -17.12
C ASN A 467 -24.29 29.01 -18.39
N VAL A 468 -23.82 27.76 -18.22
CA VAL A 468 -23.48 26.84 -19.31
C VAL A 468 -24.43 25.64 -19.33
N PHE A 469 -24.78 25.15 -18.14
CA PHE A 469 -25.57 23.94 -17.97
C PHE A 469 -26.94 24.20 -17.32
N PRO A 470 -27.94 23.35 -17.62
CA PRO A 470 -29.21 23.40 -16.93
C PRO A 470 -29.04 23.27 -15.40
N PRO A 471 -29.82 24.01 -14.60
CA PRO A 471 -29.79 23.96 -13.14
C PRO A 471 -29.81 22.54 -12.54
N VAL A 472 -30.58 21.61 -13.13
CA VAL A 472 -30.67 20.21 -12.69
C VAL A 472 -29.36 19.45 -12.89
N ALA A 473 -28.63 19.69 -13.99
CA ALA A 473 -27.34 19.07 -14.24
C ALA A 473 -26.26 19.60 -13.28
N VAL A 474 -26.31 20.90 -12.97
CA VAL A 474 -25.45 21.51 -11.94
C VAL A 474 -25.74 20.94 -10.55
N LEU A 475 -27.03 20.75 -10.22
CA LEU A 475 -27.43 20.11 -8.97
C LEU A 475 -26.92 18.67 -8.88
N ALA A 476 -26.97 17.91 -9.99
CA ALA A 476 -26.42 16.56 -10.06
C ALA A 476 -24.93 16.53 -9.70
N PHE A 477 -24.15 17.49 -10.20
CA PHE A 477 -22.72 17.62 -9.85
C PHE A 477 -22.50 17.88 -8.36
N ILE A 478 -23.25 18.83 -7.78
CA ILE A 478 -23.09 19.23 -6.37
C ILE A 478 -23.45 18.10 -5.41
N VAL A 479 -24.52 17.36 -5.72
CA VAL A 479 -25.01 16.24 -4.89
C VAL A 479 -24.10 15.02 -5.04
N MET A 480 -23.79 14.62 -6.28
CA MET A 480 -23.07 13.38 -6.55
C MET A 480 -21.56 13.48 -6.35
N GLY A 481 -20.97 14.68 -6.44
CA GLY A 481 -19.54 14.91 -6.25
C GLY A 481 -18.96 14.14 -5.07
N PRO A 482 -19.34 14.44 -3.80
CA PRO A 482 -18.77 13.74 -2.64
C PRO A 482 -19.08 12.24 -2.56
N MET A 483 -20.08 11.74 -3.31
CA MET A 483 -20.45 10.32 -3.33
C MET A 483 -19.70 9.51 -4.40
N LEU A 484 -19.38 10.13 -5.54
CA LEU A 484 -18.79 9.51 -6.73
C LEU A 484 -17.34 9.95 -7.01
N ASP A 485 -16.78 10.85 -6.21
CA ASP A 485 -15.41 11.36 -6.39
C ASP A 485 -14.38 10.23 -6.51
N LEU A 486 -13.55 10.31 -7.54
CA LEU A 486 -12.43 9.41 -7.76
C LEU A 486 -11.54 9.25 -6.53
N SER A 487 -11.20 10.34 -5.85
CA SER A 487 -10.36 10.33 -4.65
C SER A 487 -11.01 9.55 -3.52
N ASN A 488 -12.34 9.68 -3.36
CA ASN A 488 -13.12 8.94 -2.37
C ASN A 488 -13.21 7.44 -2.72
N LEU A 489 -13.39 7.11 -4.00
CA LEU A 489 -13.40 5.71 -4.46
C LEU A 489 -12.04 5.02 -4.26
N PHE A 490 -10.93 5.71 -4.53
CA PHE A 490 -9.60 5.19 -4.22
C PHE A 490 -9.40 5.00 -2.72
N LEU A 491 -9.87 5.94 -1.90
CA LEU A 491 -9.84 5.82 -0.45
C LEU A 491 -10.65 4.60 0.05
N LEU A 492 -11.82 4.34 -0.54
CA LEU A 492 -12.61 3.15 -0.24
C LEU A 492 -11.89 1.85 -0.60
N SER A 493 -11.12 1.85 -1.69
CA SER A 493 -10.33 0.68 -2.12
C SER A 493 -9.21 0.30 -1.14
N ALA A 494 -8.91 1.17 -0.15
CA ALA A 494 -7.99 0.86 0.94
C ALA A 494 -8.54 -0.23 1.87
N ASN A 495 -9.85 -0.20 2.12
CA ASN A 495 -10.51 -1.07 3.08
C ASN A 495 -11.45 -2.09 2.43
N PHE A 496 -12.03 -1.76 1.27
CA PHE A 496 -12.98 -2.61 0.56
C PHE A 496 -12.38 -3.18 -0.73
N LYS A 497 -12.87 -4.35 -1.16
CA LYS A 497 -12.48 -4.98 -2.42
C LYS A 497 -12.82 -4.06 -3.60
N LYS A 498 -11.92 -3.98 -4.58
CA LYS A 498 -12.10 -3.14 -5.78
C LYS A 498 -13.39 -3.43 -6.54
N GLU A 499 -13.81 -4.70 -6.58
CA GLU A 499 -15.08 -5.13 -7.19
C GLU A 499 -16.30 -4.49 -6.53
N PHE A 500 -16.30 -4.41 -5.20
CA PHE A 500 -17.36 -3.75 -4.45
C PHE A 500 -17.37 -2.25 -4.71
N VAL A 501 -16.21 -1.60 -4.68
CA VAL A 501 -16.08 -0.16 -4.94
C VAL A 501 -16.60 0.19 -6.33
N ALA A 502 -16.23 -0.60 -7.36
CA ALA A 502 -16.72 -0.41 -8.72
C ALA A 502 -18.24 -0.60 -8.83
N ARG A 503 -18.79 -1.61 -8.13
CA ARG A 503 -20.25 -1.85 -8.10
C ARG A 503 -20.99 -0.72 -7.40
N LEU A 504 -20.48 -0.23 -6.27
CA LEU A 504 -21.04 0.91 -5.54
C LEU A 504 -21.05 2.16 -6.43
N ALA A 505 -19.93 2.45 -7.11
CA ALA A 505 -19.85 3.55 -8.07
C ALA A 505 -20.88 3.40 -9.20
N GLY A 506 -21.06 2.20 -9.74
CA GLY A 506 -22.09 1.91 -10.74
C GLY A 506 -23.51 2.14 -10.23
N ILE A 507 -23.84 1.67 -9.01
CA ILE A 507 -25.15 1.90 -8.38
C ILE A 507 -25.40 3.40 -8.21
N LEU A 508 -24.43 4.13 -7.67
CA LEU A 508 -24.53 5.58 -7.47
C LEU A 508 -24.69 6.34 -8.78
N PHE A 509 -23.94 5.96 -9.82
CA PHE A 509 -24.04 6.58 -11.13
C PHE A 509 -25.42 6.38 -11.76
N VAL A 510 -25.93 5.15 -11.75
CA VAL A 510 -27.25 4.81 -12.33
C VAL A 510 -28.39 5.46 -11.54
N THR A 511 -28.32 5.41 -10.20
CA THR A 511 -29.34 6.04 -9.33
C THR A 511 -29.35 7.56 -9.49
N GLY A 512 -28.18 8.19 -9.46
CA GLY A 512 -28.04 9.63 -9.71
C GLY A 512 -28.60 10.02 -11.08
N LEU A 513 -28.18 9.35 -12.16
CA LEU A 513 -28.67 9.61 -13.50
C LEU A 513 -30.20 9.50 -13.57
N SER A 514 -30.77 8.44 -13.00
CA SER A 514 -32.22 8.19 -13.02
C SER A 514 -32.99 9.28 -12.27
N ILE A 515 -32.54 9.65 -11.07
CA ILE A 515 -33.21 10.65 -10.22
C ILE A 515 -33.16 12.04 -10.85
N PHE A 516 -32.00 12.47 -11.33
CA PHE A 516 -31.87 13.80 -11.93
C PHE A 516 -32.57 13.89 -13.29
N LEU A 517 -32.65 12.79 -14.05
CA LEU A 517 -33.43 12.74 -15.28
C LEU A 517 -34.93 12.83 -14.99
N LEU A 518 -35.44 12.12 -13.98
CA LEU A 518 -36.82 12.24 -13.51
C LEU A 518 -37.14 13.67 -13.02
N LEU A 519 -36.21 14.28 -12.28
CA LEU A 519 -36.33 15.67 -11.84
C LEU A 519 -36.38 16.63 -13.03
N SER A 520 -35.51 16.44 -14.01
CA SER A 520 -35.49 17.24 -15.24
C SER A 520 -36.77 17.10 -16.06
N LEU A 521 -37.38 15.92 -16.08
CA LEU A 521 -38.68 15.70 -16.74
C LEU A 521 -39.81 16.38 -15.98
N SER A 522 -39.79 16.32 -14.64
CA SER A 522 -40.81 16.92 -13.78
C SER A 522 -40.79 18.45 -13.82
N LEU A 523 -39.63 19.06 -14.05
CA LEU A 523 -39.44 20.51 -14.14
C LEU A 523 -39.61 21.08 -15.56
N LYS A 524 -39.97 20.25 -16.55
CA LYS A 524 -40.14 20.69 -17.94
C LYS A 524 -41.26 21.74 -18.03
N GLY A 525 -40.88 23.03 -18.01
CA GLY A 525 -41.79 24.18 -18.05
C GLY A 525 -41.86 25.05 -16.77
N ARG A 526 -41.04 24.79 -15.74
CA ARG A 526 -40.95 25.63 -14.52
C ARG A 526 -39.51 25.95 -14.16
N ALA A 527 -39.25 27.18 -13.71
CA ALA A 527 -37.96 27.54 -13.12
C ALA A 527 -37.77 26.82 -11.77
N LEU A 528 -36.52 26.49 -11.45
CA LEU A 528 -36.09 25.69 -10.30
C LEU A 528 -36.15 26.49 -8.99
#